data_AF-A0A2H3CLC0-F1
#
_entry.id   AF-A0A2H3CLC0-F1
#
_cell.length_a   1.000
_cell.length_b   1.000
_cell.length_c   1.000
_cell.angle_alpha   90.00
_cell.angle_beta   90.00
_cell.angle_gamma   90.00
#
_symmetry.space_group_name_H-M   'P 1'
#
loop_
_entity.id
_entity.type
_entity.pdbx_description
1 polymer ?
#
loop_
_entity_poly.entity_id
_entity_poly.type
_entity_poly.pdbx_seq_one_letter_code
_entity_poly.pdbx_strand_id
1 'polypeptide(L)'
;MLLAQLNSVIQITLIITMRGSVTPIEDVNWLILPRNGLSPVDEPTSLDIFSIISKHTIDKEAVRELVKELEGWLLAITLMAYQAKILSPKILLKSWYQEKTLLLQRPGAQAHRLTSVDISVKITLQSPLLLSKPNTLKLLSVMCHLPNGIPTWDSLIYKMLPKVPE
;
A
#
# COMPACT_ATOMS: atom_id res chain seq x y z
N MET A 1 -7.80 7.83 -30.62
CA MET A 1 -6.89 7.30 -29.58
C MET A 1 -6.22 8.47 -28.88
N LEU A 2 -6.72 8.88 -27.71
CA LEU A 2 -6.31 10.15 -27.05
C LEU A 2 -4.80 10.20 -26.74
N LEU A 3 -4.22 9.07 -26.33
CA LEU A 3 -2.82 9.01 -25.95
C LEU A 3 -1.87 9.24 -27.13
N ALA A 4 -2.19 8.69 -28.31
CA ALA A 4 -1.44 8.95 -29.53
C ALA A 4 -1.54 10.41 -29.99
N GLN A 5 -2.71 11.03 -29.81
CA GLN A 5 -2.89 12.47 -30.09
C GLN A 5 -2.00 13.32 -29.17
N LEU A 6 -1.97 13.01 -27.87
CA LEU A 6 -1.09 13.70 -26.92
C LEU A 6 0.39 13.52 -27.26
N ASN A 7 0.80 12.31 -27.66
CA ASN A 7 2.18 12.02 -28.07
C ASN A 7 2.61 12.77 -29.35
N SER A 8 1.67 13.16 -30.21
CA SER A 8 1.97 13.93 -31.43
C SER A 8 2.32 15.40 -31.18
N VAL A 9 2.09 15.90 -29.96
CA VAL A 9 2.34 17.30 -29.59
C VAL A 9 3.77 17.45 -29.06
N ILE A 10 4.64 18.07 -29.86
CA ILE A 10 6.08 18.21 -29.59
C ILE A 10 6.38 19.00 -28.29
N GLN A 11 5.48 19.89 -27.89
CA GLN A 11 5.64 20.73 -26.70
C GLN A 11 5.32 20.02 -25.38
N ILE A 12 4.85 18.77 -25.41
CA ILE A 12 4.41 18.04 -24.22
C ILE A 12 5.32 16.84 -23.97
N THR A 13 5.79 16.71 -22.74
CA THR A 13 6.42 15.49 -22.24
C THR A 13 5.39 14.66 -21.49
N LEU A 14 5.17 13.43 -21.93
CA LEU A 14 4.23 12.51 -21.32
C LEU A 14 4.95 11.54 -20.36
N ILE A 15 4.58 11.56 -19.08
CA ILE A 15 5.05 10.62 -18.07
C ILE A 15 3.84 9.83 -17.57
N ILE A 16 3.91 8.51 -17.64
CA ILE A 16 2.84 7.61 -17.22
C ILE A 16 3.36 6.65 -16.17
N THR A 17 2.60 6.50 -15.09
CA THR A 17 2.78 5.41 -14.14
C THR A 17 1.70 4.36 -14.38
N MET A 18 2.09 3.09 -14.39
CA MET A 18 1.19 1.98 -14.66
C MET A 18 1.54 0.78 -13.81
N ARG A 19 0.55 -0.11 -13.61
CA ARG A 19 0.77 -1.44 -13.06
C ARG A 19 0.76 -2.44 -14.21
N GLY A 20 1.75 -3.32 -14.25
CA GLY A 20 1.95 -4.27 -15.35
C GLY A 20 3.14 -3.88 -16.22
N SER A 21 3.54 -4.78 -17.10
CA SER A 21 4.70 -4.63 -17.99
C SER A 21 4.32 -4.38 -19.46
N VAL A 22 3.03 -4.36 -19.77
CA VAL A 22 2.52 -4.12 -21.12
C VAL A 22 2.42 -2.62 -21.35
N THR A 23 2.96 -2.15 -22.47
CA THR A 23 2.90 -0.73 -22.83
C THR A 23 1.46 -0.29 -23.12
N PRO A 24 1.10 0.99 -22.89
CA PRO A 24 -0.27 1.45 -23.06
C PRO A 24 -0.81 1.32 -24.49
N ILE A 25 0.05 1.53 -25.49
CA ILE A 25 -0.20 1.42 -26.93
C ILE A 25 1.11 1.02 -27.64
N GLU A 26 1.02 0.29 -28.75
CA GLU A 26 2.18 -0.29 -29.46
C GLU A 26 2.90 0.71 -30.37
N ASP A 27 2.15 1.67 -30.91
CA ASP A 27 2.54 2.66 -31.92
C ASP A 27 3.26 3.90 -31.34
N VAL A 28 3.64 3.85 -30.06
CA VAL A 28 4.46 4.87 -29.40
C VAL A 28 5.74 4.24 -28.85
N ASN A 29 6.88 4.88 -29.09
CA ASN A 29 8.17 4.44 -28.55
C ASN A 29 8.30 4.86 -27.07
N TRP A 30 7.86 3.98 -26.17
CA TRP A 30 7.88 4.22 -24.73
C TRP A 30 9.28 4.04 -24.14
N LEU A 31 9.75 5.06 -23.42
CA LEU A 31 10.92 4.93 -22.54
C LEU A 31 10.47 4.40 -21.17
N ILE A 32 10.81 3.17 -20.85
CA ILE A 32 10.48 2.55 -19.55
C ILE A 32 11.55 2.93 -18.53
N LEU A 33 11.14 3.65 -17.48
CA LEU A 33 12.00 4.11 -16.39
C LEU A 33 11.45 3.68 -15.02
N PRO A 34 12.23 2.97 -14.18
CA PRO A 34 13.48 2.26 -14.50
C PRO A 34 13.24 1.11 -15.49
N ARG A 35 14.28 0.62 -16.17
CA ARG A 35 14.16 -0.42 -17.23
C ARG A 35 13.37 -1.66 -16.81
N ASN A 36 13.44 -2.05 -15.53
CA ASN A 36 12.75 -3.23 -14.98
C ASN A 36 11.54 -2.86 -14.10
N GLY A 37 11.06 -1.61 -14.19
CA GLY A 37 10.07 -1.05 -13.29
C GLY A 37 10.66 -0.64 -11.93
N LEU A 38 9.78 -0.18 -11.03
CA LEU A 38 10.16 0.20 -9.67
C LEU A 38 10.40 -1.06 -8.83
N SER A 39 11.64 -1.21 -8.37
CA SER A 39 12.03 -2.23 -7.40
C SER A 39 11.48 -1.92 -6.00
N PRO A 40 11.37 -2.93 -5.12
CA PRO A 40 11.22 -2.70 -3.69
C PRO A 40 12.33 -1.80 -3.16
N VAL A 41 12.03 -1.08 -2.08
CA VAL A 41 12.99 -0.23 -1.38
C VAL A 41 14.08 -1.12 -0.76
N ASP A 42 15.34 -0.71 -0.83
CA ASP A 42 16.44 -1.43 -0.19
C ASP A 42 16.31 -1.46 1.34
N GLU A 43 16.98 -2.41 1.98
CA GLU A 43 16.88 -2.61 3.44
C GLU A 43 17.32 -1.38 4.25
N PRO A 44 18.48 -0.73 3.98
CA PRO A 44 18.88 0.50 4.69
C PRO A 44 17.81 1.59 4.61
N THR A 45 17.31 1.90 3.41
CA THR A 45 16.28 2.91 3.23
C THR A 45 14.96 2.50 3.89
N SER A 46 14.63 1.21 3.90
CA SER A 46 13.45 0.69 4.59
C SER A 46 13.53 0.89 6.11
N LEU A 47 14.71 0.67 6.70
CA LEU A 47 14.98 0.90 8.13
C LEU A 47 14.87 2.39 8.47
N ASP A 48 15.41 3.26 7.62
CA ASP A 48 15.33 4.71 7.78
C ASP A 48 13.88 5.19 7.75
N ILE A 49 13.09 4.78 6.74
CA ILE A 49 11.66 5.13 6.65
C ILE A 49 10.91 4.66 7.89
N PHE A 50 11.13 3.41 8.30
CA PHE A 50 10.49 2.86 9.50
C PHE A 50 10.85 3.66 10.75
N SER A 51 12.13 3.97 10.94
CA SER A 51 12.65 4.74 12.08
C SER A 51 12.08 6.16 12.10
N ILE A 52 12.08 6.86 10.96
CA ILE A 52 11.58 8.23 10.83
C ILE A 52 10.10 8.33 11.23
N ILE A 53 9.28 7.38 10.75
CA ILE A 53 7.85 7.33 11.02
C ILE A 53 7.60 6.89 12.46
N SER A 54 8.16 5.76 12.88
CA SER A 54 7.84 5.11 14.17
C SER A 54 8.53 5.74 15.39
N LYS A 55 9.59 6.53 15.16
CA LYS A 55 10.49 7.09 16.19
C LYS A 55 11.25 6.02 17.01
N HIS A 56 11.42 4.81 16.48
CA HIS A 56 12.29 3.78 17.06
C HIS A 56 13.68 3.78 16.43
N THR A 57 14.71 3.55 17.25
CA THR A 57 16.09 3.35 16.79
C THR A 57 16.24 2.09 15.97
N ILE A 58 17.05 2.16 14.91
CA ILE A 58 17.34 1.08 13.96
C ILE A 58 18.13 -0.08 14.61
N ASP A 59 18.89 0.20 15.67
CA ASP A 59 19.73 -0.79 16.37
C ASP A 59 18.95 -1.84 17.17
N LYS A 60 17.62 -1.68 17.28
CA LYS A 60 16.78 -2.68 17.94
C LYS A 60 16.60 -3.87 17.01
N GLU A 61 17.06 -5.05 17.44
CA GLU A 61 16.94 -6.30 16.67
C GLU A 61 15.54 -6.55 16.12
N ALA A 62 14.51 -6.36 16.95
CA ALA A 62 13.11 -6.54 16.54
C ALA A 62 12.66 -5.55 15.44
N VAL A 63 13.28 -4.36 15.35
CA VAL A 63 13.02 -3.41 14.26
C VAL A 63 13.66 -3.92 12.97
N ARG A 64 14.92 -4.36 13.03
CA ARG A 64 15.63 -4.91 11.87
C ARG A 64 14.92 -6.14 11.29
N GLU A 65 14.56 -7.07 12.18
CA GLU A 65 13.84 -8.29 11.80
C GLU A 65 12.47 -7.98 11.20
N LEU A 66 11.70 -7.08 11.83
CA LEU A 66 10.39 -6.66 11.30
C LEU A 66 10.53 -6.01 9.92
N VAL A 67 11.47 -5.08 9.73
CA VAL A 67 11.63 -4.38 8.44
C VAL A 67 12.09 -5.33 7.34
N LYS A 68 12.98 -6.27 7.65
CA LYS A 68 13.43 -7.31 6.71
C LYS A 68 12.26 -8.14 6.20
N GLU A 69 11.34 -8.51 7.08
CA GLU A 69 10.13 -9.26 6.76
C GLU A 69 9.15 -8.49 5.84
N LEU A 70 9.24 -7.16 5.76
CA LEU A 70 8.39 -6.33 4.89
C LEU A 70 8.91 -6.25 3.45
N GLU A 71 10.07 -6.85 3.16
CA GLU A 71 10.61 -7.05 1.81
C GLU A 71 10.69 -5.75 0.96
N GLY A 72 10.95 -4.61 1.58
CA GLY A 72 11.08 -3.33 0.87
C GLY A 72 9.77 -2.74 0.35
N TRP A 73 8.61 -3.29 0.74
CA TRP A 73 7.32 -2.78 0.29
C TRP A 73 6.95 -1.50 1.03
N LEU A 74 7.09 -0.36 0.36
CA LEU A 74 6.91 0.96 0.95
C LEU A 74 5.58 1.11 1.72
N LEU A 75 4.47 0.61 1.17
CA LEU A 75 3.17 0.67 1.85
C LEU A 75 3.15 -0.19 3.12
N ALA A 76 3.70 -1.40 3.08
CA ALA A 76 3.75 -2.29 4.25
C ALA A 76 4.67 -1.72 5.35
N ILE A 77 5.84 -1.19 4.97
CA ILE A 77 6.77 -0.47 5.86
C ILE A 77 6.06 0.70 6.53
N THR A 78 5.37 1.53 5.73
CA THR A 78 4.66 2.70 6.23
C THR A 78 3.58 2.30 7.23
N LEU A 79 2.73 1.33 6.88
CA LEU A 79 1.67 0.83 7.76
C LEU A 79 2.26 0.32 9.08
N MET A 80 3.23 -0.60 9.04
CA MET A 80 3.84 -1.15 10.25
C MET A 80 4.56 -0.10 11.09
N ALA A 81 5.20 0.89 10.47
CA ALA A 81 5.82 1.99 11.20
C ALA A 81 4.80 2.87 11.94
N TYR A 82 3.61 3.10 11.36
CA TYR A 82 2.51 3.76 12.08
C TYR A 82 2.01 2.90 13.24
N GLN A 83 1.92 1.59 13.06
CA GLN A 83 1.53 0.68 14.15
C GLN A 83 2.56 0.68 15.29
N ALA A 84 3.85 0.83 14.96
CA ALA A 84 4.94 0.86 15.92
C ALA A 84 4.96 2.10 16.83
N LYS A 85 4.13 3.12 16.53
CA LYS A 85 3.88 4.25 17.43
C LYS A 85 3.03 3.85 18.65
N ILE A 86 2.29 2.76 18.55
CA ILE A 86 1.29 2.33 19.55
C ILE A 86 1.72 1.00 20.17
N LEU A 87 2.22 0.08 19.35
CA LEU A 87 2.66 -1.24 19.77
C LEU A 87 4.18 -1.33 19.70
N SER A 88 4.79 -2.10 20.60
CA SER A 88 6.24 -2.33 20.52
C SER A 88 6.59 -3.13 19.27
N PRO A 89 7.77 -2.91 18.65
CA PRO A 89 8.23 -3.70 17.51
C PRO A 89 8.21 -5.21 17.75
N LYS A 90 8.50 -5.66 18.99
CA LYS A 90 8.42 -7.09 19.37
C LYS A 90 6.99 -7.65 19.28
N ILE A 91 5.99 -6.88 19.72
CA ILE A 91 4.59 -7.29 19.61
C ILE A 91 4.18 -7.36 18.15
N LEU A 92 4.55 -6.35 17.35
CA LEU A 92 4.23 -6.30 15.92
C LEU A 92 4.87 -7.45 15.15
N LEU A 93 6.12 -7.77 15.43
CA LEU A 93 6.82 -8.90 14.84
C LEU A 93 6.14 -10.23 15.16
N LYS A 94 5.67 -10.41 16.40
CA LYS A 94 4.89 -11.59 16.78
C LYS A 94 3.57 -11.66 16.00
N SER A 95 2.83 -10.55 15.91
CA SER A 95 1.59 -10.48 15.13
C SER A 95 1.84 -10.74 13.64
N TRP A 96 2.95 -10.24 13.11
CA TRP A 96 3.39 -10.49 11.74
C TRP A 96 3.56 -11.98 11.46
N TYR A 97 4.34 -12.69 12.28
CA TYR A 97 4.56 -14.13 12.09
C TYR A 97 3.29 -14.95 12.24
N GLN A 98 2.39 -14.57 13.16
CA GLN A 98 1.08 -15.21 13.30
C GLN A 98 0.26 -15.08 12.02
N GLU A 99 0.13 -13.88 11.49
CA GLU A 99 -0.65 -13.62 10.27
C GLU A 99 -0.01 -14.23 9.02
N LYS A 100 1.32 -14.19 8.92
CA LYS A 100 2.07 -14.88 7.84
C LYS A 100 1.81 -16.37 7.86
N THR A 101 1.85 -17.00 9.04
CA THR A 101 1.58 -18.44 9.20
C THR A 101 0.14 -18.79 8.80
N LEU A 102 -0.85 -18.00 9.24
CA LEU A 102 -2.25 -18.21 8.88
C LEU A 102 -2.50 -18.07 7.37
N LEU A 103 -1.77 -17.18 6.69
CA LEU A 103 -1.86 -17.02 5.25
C LEU A 103 -1.31 -18.26 4.52
N LEU A 104 -0.14 -18.76 4.95
CA LEU A 104 0.52 -19.91 4.33
C LEU A 104 -0.21 -21.24 4.55
N GLN A 105 -1.02 -21.36 5.61
CA GLN A 105 -1.85 -22.54 5.86
C GLN A 105 -3.04 -22.68 4.89
N ARG A 106 -3.33 -21.66 4.07
CA ARG A 106 -4.45 -21.72 3.12
C ARG A 106 -4.09 -22.61 1.92
N PRO A 107 -4.98 -23.53 1.48
CA PRO A 107 -4.73 -24.36 0.31
C PRO A 107 -4.43 -23.49 -0.93
N GLY A 108 -3.28 -23.72 -1.58
CA GLY A 108 -2.85 -22.99 -2.77
C GLY A 108 -2.17 -21.64 -2.51
N ALA A 109 -1.89 -21.28 -1.25
CA ALA A 109 -1.16 -20.06 -0.94
C ALA A 109 0.32 -20.16 -1.34
N GLN A 110 0.78 -19.24 -2.19
CA GLN A 110 2.19 -18.97 -2.41
C GLN A 110 2.57 -17.67 -1.71
N ALA A 111 3.71 -17.66 -1.01
CA ALA A 111 4.32 -16.43 -0.53
C ALA A 111 4.69 -15.58 -1.75
N HIS A 112 3.97 -14.48 -1.97
CA HIS A 112 4.19 -13.61 -3.11
C HIS A 112 4.11 -12.15 -2.67
N ARG A 113 4.64 -11.23 -3.48
CA ARG A 113 4.74 -9.78 -3.18
C ARG A 113 3.50 -9.14 -2.54
N LEU A 114 2.29 -9.60 -2.88
CA LEU A 114 1.05 -9.06 -2.31
C LEU A 114 0.82 -9.47 -0.84
N THR A 115 1.43 -10.57 -0.37
CA THR A 115 1.23 -11.09 0.99
C THR A 115 1.71 -10.11 2.04
N SER A 116 2.80 -9.39 1.82
CA SER A 116 3.33 -8.43 2.79
C SER A 116 2.43 -7.21 2.96
N VAL A 117 1.81 -6.75 1.86
CA VAL A 117 0.80 -5.68 1.91
C VAL A 117 -0.48 -6.19 2.57
N ASP A 118 -0.96 -7.38 2.23
CA ASP A 118 -2.18 -7.94 2.81
C ASP A 118 -2.06 -8.16 4.33
N ILE A 119 -0.92 -8.73 4.78
CA ILE A 119 -0.64 -8.93 6.21
C ILE A 119 -0.56 -7.58 6.94
N SER A 120 0.17 -6.60 6.38
CA SER A 120 0.30 -5.28 7.01
C SER A 120 -1.04 -4.52 7.09
N VAL A 121 -1.89 -4.62 6.06
CA VAL A 121 -3.25 -4.09 6.08
C VAL A 121 -4.08 -4.79 7.16
N LYS A 122 -4.03 -6.13 7.24
CA LYS A 122 -4.80 -6.90 8.23
C LYS A 122 -4.42 -6.54 9.66
N ILE A 123 -3.12 -6.48 9.97
CA ILE A 123 -2.61 -6.05 11.28
C ILE A 123 -3.04 -4.62 11.59
N THR A 124 -3.07 -3.74 10.58
CA THR A 124 -3.55 -2.37 10.75
C THR A 124 -5.03 -2.34 11.13
N LEU A 125 -5.88 -3.08 10.40
CA LEU A 125 -7.33 -3.19 10.66
C LEU A 125 -7.66 -3.75 12.04
N GLN A 126 -6.84 -4.67 12.55
CA GLN A 126 -6.99 -5.28 13.88
C GLN A 126 -6.37 -4.45 15.02
N SER A 127 -5.86 -3.25 14.72
CA SER A 127 -5.11 -2.50 15.70
C SER A 127 -5.96 -1.76 16.72
N PRO A 128 -5.42 -1.49 17.92
CA PRO A 128 -6.14 -0.71 18.94
C PRO A 128 -6.64 0.65 18.42
N LEU A 129 -5.90 1.27 17.50
CA LEU A 129 -6.28 2.56 16.90
C LEU A 129 -7.57 2.48 16.10
N LEU A 130 -7.77 1.42 15.33
CA LEU A 130 -8.99 1.24 14.53
C LEU A 130 -10.11 0.59 15.33
N LEU A 131 -9.79 -0.35 16.23
CA LEU A 131 -10.77 -1.01 17.08
C LEU A 131 -11.40 -0.07 18.12
N SER A 132 -10.66 0.93 18.61
CA SER A 132 -11.21 1.94 19.55
C SER A 132 -12.23 2.88 18.90
N LYS A 133 -12.36 2.89 17.57
CA LYS A 133 -13.26 3.77 16.83
C LYS A 133 -14.17 2.96 15.91
N PRO A 134 -15.34 2.50 16.39
CA PRO A 134 -16.19 1.54 15.66
C PRO A 134 -16.71 2.07 14.32
N ASN A 135 -16.86 3.39 14.18
CA ASN A 135 -17.29 4.01 12.92
C ASN A 135 -16.20 4.06 11.85
N THR A 136 -14.92 3.92 12.21
CA THR A 136 -13.80 3.97 11.25
C THR A 136 -13.82 2.77 10.32
N LEU A 137 -14.05 1.57 10.85
CA LEU A 137 -14.15 0.36 10.03
C LEU A 137 -15.37 0.39 9.11
N LYS A 138 -16.51 0.90 9.60
CA LYS A 138 -17.72 1.12 8.77
C LYS A 138 -17.45 2.10 7.63
N LEU A 139 -16.74 3.19 7.89
CA LEU A 139 -16.37 4.14 6.86
C LEU A 139 -15.42 3.52 5.84
N LEU A 140 -14.39 2.79 6.29
CA LEU A 140 -13.47 2.08 5.40
C LEU A 140 -14.21 1.07 4.50
N SER A 141 -15.18 0.32 5.04
CA SER A 141 -15.98 -0.60 4.23
C SER A 141 -16.82 0.11 3.17
N VAL A 142 -17.41 1.26 3.51
CA VAL A 142 -18.14 2.08 2.52
C VAL A 142 -17.20 2.60 1.44
N MET A 143 -15.99 3.05 1.82
CA MET A 143 -14.99 3.52 0.85
C MET A 143 -14.56 2.41 -0.12
N CYS A 144 -14.53 1.14 0.31
CA CYS A 144 -14.24 0.00 -0.57
C CYS A 144 -15.31 -0.23 -1.65
N HIS A 145 -16.53 0.30 -1.49
CA HIS A 145 -17.57 0.25 -2.52
C HIS A 145 -17.49 1.40 -3.51
N LEU A 146 -16.61 2.38 -3.26
CA LEU A 146 -16.39 3.47 -4.20
C LEU A 146 -15.50 2.99 -5.35
N PRO A 147 -15.86 3.31 -6.61
CA PRO A 147 -15.03 2.96 -7.75
C PRO A 147 -13.59 3.49 -7.61
N ASN A 148 -12.62 2.64 -7.96
CA ASN A 148 -11.17 2.81 -7.90
C ASN A 148 -10.66 4.27 -7.76
N GLY A 149 -10.65 4.77 -6.53
CA GLY A 149 -10.00 6.04 -6.19
C GLY A 149 -10.58 7.26 -6.89
N ILE A 150 -11.90 7.43 -6.88
CA ILE A 150 -12.62 8.57 -7.48
C ILE A 150 -11.86 9.90 -7.22
N PRO A 151 -11.26 10.52 -8.25
CA PRO A 151 -10.82 11.90 -8.16
C PRO A 151 -12.06 12.75 -7.87
N THR A 152 -11.99 13.68 -6.90
CA THR A 152 -13.13 14.54 -6.50
C THR A 152 -14.28 13.83 -5.78
N TRP A 153 -14.01 12.73 -5.05
CA TRP A 153 -15.02 12.00 -4.28
C TRP A 153 -15.85 12.91 -3.34
N ASP A 154 -15.24 13.95 -2.81
CA ASP A 154 -15.87 14.99 -1.97
C ASP A 154 -17.03 15.68 -2.68
N SER A 155 -16.92 15.91 -3.99
CA SER A 155 -17.98 16.48 -4.82
C SER A 155 -19.03 15.46 -5.27
N LEU A 156 -18.67 14.17 -5.31
CA LEU A 156 -19.50 13.09 -5.82
C LEU A 156 -20.24 12.32 -4.73
N ILE A 157 -19.79 12.39 -3.47
CA ILE A 157 -20.38 11.62 -2.37
C ILE A 157 -21.83 12.00 -2.14
N TYR A 158 -22.18 13.28 -2.26
CA TYR A 158 -23.56 13.77 -2.17
C TYR A 158 -24.47 13.21 -3.26
N LYS A 159 -23.92 12.79 -4.42
CA LYS A 159 -24.67 12.15 -5.51
C LYS A 159 -24.79 10.63 -5.34
N MET A 160 -23.91 10.02 -4.54
CA MET A 160 -23.91 8.58 -4.27
C MET A 160 -24.66 8.20 -2.98
N LEU A 161 -24.88 9.16 -2.08
CA LEU A 161 -25.75 8.93 -0.93
C LEU A 161 -27.18 8.66 -1.42
N PRO A 162 -27.86 7.63 -0.88
CA PRO A 162 -29.27 7.43 -1.18
C PRO A 162 -30.01 8.71 -0.81
N LYS A 163 -30.80 9.25 -1.75
CA LYS A 163 -31.70 10.36 -1.47
C LYS A 163 -32.64 9.90 -0.36
N VAL A 164 -32.38 10.35 0.86
CA VAL A 164 -33.34 10.17 1.96
C VAL A 164 -34.54 11.02 1.58
N PRO A 165 -35.73 10.42 1.36
CA PRO A 165 -36.94 11.21 1.17
C PRO A 165 -37.20 12.00 2.45
N GLU A 166 -37.52 13.28 2.31
CA GLU A 166 -38.04 14.12 3.41
C GLU A 166 -39.32 13.52 4.02
#